data_AF-A0A7C1RP43-F1
#
_entry.id   AF-A0A7C1RP43-F1
#
_cell.length_a   1.000
_cell.length_b   1.000
_cell.length_c   1.000
_cell.angle_alpha   90.00
_cell.angle_beta   90.00
_cell.angle_gamma   90.00
#
_symmetry.space_group_name_H-M   'P 1'
#
loop_
_entity.id
_entity.type
_entity.pdbx_description
1 polymer ?
#
loop_
_entity_poly.entity_id
_entity_poly.type
_entity_poly.pdbx_seq_one_letter_code
_entity_poly.pdbx_strand_id
1 'polypeptide(L)'
;GEPLIVRACMKPISTIGNPLPSVNLSTKRPSNATIERYDTCAVQAAGVVAEAVIAFELANAFIEKFGGDSLKETRDNYLCYLKKSS
;
A
#
# COMPACT_ATOMS: atom_id res chain seq x y z
N GLY A 1 2.43 -21.82 -9.72
CA GLY A 1 1.82 -21.05 -8.62
C GLY A 1 0.45 -20.56 -9.06
N GLU A 2 -0.36 -20.05 -8.13
CA GLU A 2 -1.72 -19.54 -8.36
C GLU A 2 -1.78 -18.00 -8.22
N PRO A 3 -2.85 -17.33 -8.70
CA PRO A 3 -3.04 -15.90 -8.52
C PRO A 3 -3.06 -15.47 -7.04
N LEU A 4 -2.33 -14.40 -6.71
CA LEU A 4 -2.36 -13.78 -5.39
C LEU A 4 -3.58 -12.84 -5.29
N ILE A 5 -4.53 -13.16 -4.41
CA ILE A 5 -5.73 -12.34 -4.19
C ILE A 5 -5.62 -11.63 -2.83
N VAL A 6 -5.53 -10.30 -2.87
CA VAL A 6 -5.46 -9.45 -1.67
C VAL A 6 -6.69 -8.58 -1.57
N ARG A 7 -7.27 -8.48 -0.37
CA ARG A 7 -8.38 -7.57 -0.05
C ARG A 7 -7.95 -6.64 1.07
N ALA A 8 -8.21 -5.35 0.91
CA ALA A 8 -7.90 -4.33 1.90
C ALA A 8 -9.14 -3.49 2.22
N CYS A 9 -9.21 -3.00 3.46
CA CYS A 9 -10.26 -2.10 3.92
C CYS A 9 -9.68 -0.72 4.19
N MET A 10 -10.25 0.30 3.56
CA MET A 10 -9.84 1.69 3.76
C MET A 10 -10.91 2.41 4.58
N LYS A 11 -10.53 2.96 5.73
CA LYS A 11 -11.41 3.86 6.48
C LYS A 11 -11.67 5.13 5.65
N PRO A 12 -12.85 5.78 5.78
CA PRO A 12 -13.05 7.12 5.23
C PRO A 12 -11.96 8.08 5.74
N ILE A 13 -11.30 8.78 4.81
CA ILE A 13 -10.20 9.70 5.16
C ILE A 13 -10.71 11.13 5.35
N SER A 14 -11.66 11.56 4.53
CA SER A 14 -12.06 12.97 4.49
C SER A 14 -13.07 13.32 5.59
N THR A 15 -12.78 14.37 6.35
CA THR A 15 -13.69 14.99 7.32
C THR A 15 -14.69 15.87 6.57
N ILE A 16 -15.65 15.28 5.86
CA ILE A 16 -16.59 16.04 5.02
C ILE A 16 -17.84 16.45 5.80
N GLY A 17 -18.27 17.70 5.56
CA GLY A 17 -19.65 18.18 5.72
C GLY A 17 -20.08 18.49 7.14
N ASN A 18 -19.65 17.70 8.12
CA ASN A 18 -19.90 17.95 9.54
C ASN A 18 -18.62 17.69 10.34
N PRO A 19 -17.84 18.74 10.67
CA PRO A 19 -16.68 18.62 11.53
C PRO A 19 -17.02 17.88 12.82
N LEU A 20 -16.26 16.82 13.12
CA LEU A 20 -16.43 16.09 14.36
C LEU A 20 -15.94 16.95 15.54
N PRO A 21 -16.52 16.77 16.75
CA PRO A 21 -16.00 17.38 17.96
C PRO A 21 -14.53 17.03 18.17
N SER A 22 -13.74 18.04 18.46
CA SER A 22 -12.30 17.97 18.67
C SER A 22 -11.87 18.93 19.79
N VAL A 23 -10.57 19.11 19.98
CA VAL A 23 -10.00 19.97 21.02
C VAL A 23 -8.91 20.85 20.42
N ASN A 24 -8.97 22.14 20.70
CA ASN A 24 -7.89 23.05 20.35
C ASN A 24 -6.70 22.80 21.30
N LEU A 25 -5.57 22.36 20.75
CA LEU A 25 -4.40 21.96 21.56
C LEU A 25 -3.76 23.13 22.34
N SER A 26 -3.87 24.37 21.86
CA SER A 26 -3.34 25.55 22.54
C SER A 26 -4.20 25.99 23.72
N THR A 27 -5.53 25.95 23.57
CA THR A 27 -6.47 26.44 24.60
C THR A 27 -7.08 25.33 25.47
N LYS A 28 -6.94 24.06 25.06
CA LYS A 28 -7.55 22.87 25.66
C LYS A 28 -9.08 22.94 25.77
N ARG A 29 -9.72 23.74 24.92
CA ARG A 29 -11.18 23.90 24.87
C ARG A 29 -11.80 23.11 23.71
N PRO A 30 -13.09 22.74 23.80
CA PRO A 30 -13.81 22.12 22.69
C PRO A 30 -13.75 22.99 21.44
N SER A 31 -13.44 22.37 20.30
CA SER A 31 -13.46 22.99 18.99
C SER A 31 -13.86 21.97 17.93
N ASN A 32 -14.22 22.42 16.73
CA ASN A 32 -14.48 21.51 15.62
C ASN A 32 -13.17 21.04 14.96
N ALA A 33 -13.16 19.82 14.42
CA ALA A 33 -12.04 19.32 13.62
C ALA A 33 -11.84 20.16 12.34
N THR A 34 -10.59 20.37 11.94
CA THR A 34 -10.27 21.08 10.69
C THR A 34 -10.64 20.22 9.48
N ILE A 35 -11.19 20.87 8.44
CA ILE A 35 -11.48 20.24 7.15
C ILE A 35 -10.30 20.53 6.21
N GLU A 36 -9.51 19.50 5.92
CA GLU A 36 -8.34 19.61 5.01
C GLU A 36 -8.64 19.16 3.58
N ARG A 37 -9.63 18.27 3.42
CA ARG A 37 -9.93 17.58 2.15
C ARG A 37 -11.42 17.40 1.96
N TYR A 38 -11.86 17.44 0.70
CA TYR A 38 -13.26 17.39 0.28
C TYR A 38 -13.61 16.20 -0.65
N ASP A 39 -12.68 15.29 -0.91
CA ASP A 39 -12.96 14.10 -1.72
C ASP A 39 -13.84 13.09 -0.97
N THR A 40 -14.94 12.70 -1.61
CA THR A 40 -15.97 11.84 -0.99
C THR A 40 -15.52 10.39 -0.82
N CYS A 41 -14.66 9.89 -1.72
CA CYS A 41 -14.13 8.53 -1.68
C CYS A 41 -12.72 8.50 -2.27
N ALA A 42 -11.80 7.82 -1.59
CA ALA A 42 -10.42 7.64 -2.03
C ALA A 42 -10.04 6.16 -2.22
N VAL A 43 -11.03 5.25 -2.22
CA VAL A 43 -10.81 3.79 -2.31
C VAL A 43 -10.13 3.41 -3.63
N GLN A 44 -10.50 4.06 -4.74
CA GLN A 44 -9.90 3.78 -6.04
C GLN A 44 -8.41 4.14 -6.05
N ALA A 45 -8.06 5.33 -5.54
CA ALA A 45 -6.68 5.77 -5.43
C ALA A 45 -5.88 4.87 -4.47
N ALA A 46 -6.48 4.46 -3.35
CA ALA A 46 -5.87 3.53 -2.43
C ALA A 46 -5.63 2.13 -3.05
N GLY A 47 -6.44 1.70 -4.02
CA GLY A 47 -6.21 0.48 -4.77
C GLY A 47 -4.88 0.51 -5.54
N VAL A 48 -4.62 1.60 -6.27
CA VAL A 48 -3.35 1.80 -7.00
C VAL A 48 -2.15 1.82 -6.05
N VAL A 49 -2.31 2.48 -4.89
CA VAL A 49 -1.27 2.47 -3.84
C VAL A 49 -1.04 1.06 -3.31
N ALA A 50 -2.10 0.29 -3.06
CA ALA A 50 -1.98 -1.08 -2.59
C ALA A 50 -1.27 -1.99 -3.61
N GLU A 51 -1.59 -1.86 -4.90
CA GLU A 51 -0.88 -2.59 -5.97
C GLU A 51 0.62 -2.27 -5.99
N ALA A 52 0.98 -1.00 -5.88
CA ALA A 52 2.39 -0.58 -5.85
C ALA A 52 3.14 -1.15 -4.64
N VAL A 53 2.53 -1.11 -3.46
CA VAL A 53 3.12 -1.67 -2.23
C VAL A 53 3.27 -3.19 -2.34
N ILE A 54 2.26 -3.89 -2.86
CA ILE A 54 2.33 -5.35 -3.07
C ILE A 54 3.43 -5.69 -4.08
N ALA A 55 3.52 -4.96 -5.19
CA ALA A 55 4.57 -5.19 -6.19
C ALA A 55 5.98 -4.99 -5.60
N PHE A 56 6.15 -3.98 -4.74
CA PHE A 56 7.41 -3.72 -4.05
C PHE A 56 7.78 -4.88 -3.10
N GLU A 57 6.85 -5.36 -2.29
CA GLU A 57 7.11 -6.49 -1.39
C GLU A 57 7.36 -7.80 -2.14
N LEU A 58 6.64 -8.03 -3.24
CA LEU A 58 6.92 -9.19 -4.11
C LEU A 58 8.30 -9.10 -4.74
N ALA A 59 8.76 -7.91 -5.14
CA ALA A 59 10.10 -7.71 -5.65
C ALA A 59 11.17 -7.96 -4.56
N ASN A 60 10.94 -7.49 -3.33
CA ASN A 60 11.82 -7.78 -2.19
C ASN A 60 11.95 -9.29 -1.95
N ALA A 61 10.82 -10.00 -1.86
CA ALA A 61 10.81 -11.45 -1.68
C ALA A 61 11.48 -12.19 -2.85
N PHE A 62 11.34 -11.66 -4.08
CA PHE A 62 11.98 -12.22 -5.27
C PHE A 62 13.51 -12.07 -5.20
N ILE A 63 14.01 -10.90 -4.81
CA ILE A 63 15.45 -10.66 -4.63
C ILE A 63 16.00 -11.44 -3.44
N GLU A 64 15.27 -11.55 -2.33
CA GLU A 64 15.68 -12.37 -1.19
C GLU A 64 15.87 -13.85 -1.59
N LYS A 65 14.97 -14.37 -2.44
CA LYS A 65 15.01 -15.75 -2.90
C LYS A 65 16.07 -16.02 -3.98
N PHE A 66 16.19 -15.13 -4.97
CA PHE A 66 16.99 -15.37 -6.18
C PHE A 66 18.30 -14.57 -6.22
N GLY A 67 18.44 -13.53 -5.40
CA GLY A 67 19.62 -12.69 -5.29
C GLY A 67 20.02 -12.01 -6.60
N GLY A 68 21.29 -11.64 -6.67
CA GLY A 68 21.96 -11.06 -7.83
C GLY A 68 22.03 -9.54 -7.80
N ASP A 69 23.14 -9.01 -8.30
CA ASP A 69 23.43 -7.56 -8.34
C ASP A 69 23.07 -6.95 -9.71
N SER A 70 22.64 -7.78 -10.66
CA SER A 70 22.16 -7.36 -11.97
C SER A 70 20.89 -8.11 -12.36
N LEU A 71 20.02 -7.45 -13.13
CA LEU A 71 18.78 -8.06 -13.63
C LEU A 71 19.03 -9.35 -14.43
N LYS A 72 20.16 -9.44 -15.13
CA LYS A 72 20.53 -10.64 -15.89
C LYS A 72 20.81 -11.82 -14.95
N GLU A 73 21.58 -11.60 -13.91
CA GLU A 73 21.92 -12.62 -12.91
C GLU A 73 20.66 -13.12 -12.17
N THR A 74 19.84 -12.21 -11.65
CA THR A 74 18.59 -12.57 -10.98
C THR A 74 17.68 -13.39 -11.90
N ARG A 75 17.60 -13.02 -13.19
CA ARG A 75 16.80 -13.75 -14.20
C ARG A 75 17.35 -15.15 -14.43
N ASP A 76 18.65 -15.31 -14.57
CA ASP A 76 19.28 -16.62 -14.79
C ASP A 76 19.08 -17.55 -13.58
N ASN A 77 19.20 -17.00 -12.35
CA ASN A 77 18.91 -17.72 -11.11
C ASN A 77 17.46 -18.19 -11.03
N TYR A 78 16.50 -17.33 -11.36
CA TYR A 78 15.08 -17.66 -11.43
C TYR A 78 14.79 -18.78 -12.44
N LEU A 79 15.35 -18.68 -13.66
CA LEU A 79 15.15 -19.70 -14.69
C LEU A 79 15.78 -21.04 -14.31
N CYS A 80 16.93 -21.04 -13.66
CA CYS A 80 17.57 -22.24 -13.12
C CYS A 80 16.69 -22.90 -12.05
N TYR A 81 16.09 -22.12 -11.16
CA TYR A 81 15.15 -22.63 -10.16
C TYR A 81 13.93 -23.28 -10.80
N LEU A 82 13.34 -22.67 -11.83
CA LEU A 82 12.19 -23.25 -12.55
C LEU A 82 12.54 -24.60 -13.18
N LYS A 83 13.69 -24.71 -13.85
CA LYS A 83 14.15 -25.96 -14.47
C LYS A 83 14.36 -27.11 -13.48
N LYS A 84 14.76 -26.79 -12.25
CA LYS A 84 14.95 -27.79 -11.18
C LYS A 84 13.65 -28.21 -10.51
N SER A 85 12.61 -27.37 -10.62
CA SER A 85 11.32 -27.56 -9.96
C SER A 85 10.29 -28.24 -10.87
N SER A 86 10.62 -28.40 -12.15
CA SER A 86 9.90 -29.18 -13.17
C SER A 86 10.55 -30.55 -13.32
#